data_AF-A0A443RZ33-F1
#
_entry.id   AF-A0A443RZ33-F1
#
_cell.length_a   1.000
_cell.length_b   1.000
_cell.length_c   1.000
_cell.angle_alpha   90.00
_cell.angle_beta   90.00
_cell.angle_gamma   90.00
#
_symmetry.space_group_name_H-M   'P 1'
#
loop_
_entity.id
_entity.type
_entity.pdbx_description
1 polymer ?
#
loop_
_entity_poly.entity_id
_entity_poly.type
_entity_poly.pdbx_seq_one_letter_code
_entity_poly.pdbx_strand_id
1 'polypeptide(L)'
;MKDKLSAAKTEFRDLLKETKIITFKSKKMIEESEQHLQDIVAILQNDKRYLILDCIEDERRHLLMAYIDELDRKGPPPPPTASEPTRRVTK
;
A
#
# COMPACT_ATOMS: atom_id res chain seq x y z
N MET A 1 -6.93 -17.83 19.34
CA MET A 1 -5.66 -17.18 18.88
C MET A 1 -5.69 -16.83 17.40
N LYS A 2 -6.36 -17.62 16.53
CA LYS A 2 -6.47 -17.35 15.09
C LYS A 2 -7.20 -16.04 14.75
N ASP A 3 -8.21 -15.65 15.53
CA ASP A 3 -9.03 -14.45 15.26
C ASP A 3 -8.25 -13.15 15.44
N LYS A 4 -7.39 -13.08 16.45
CA LYS A 4 -6.53 -11.90 16.71
C LYS A 4 -5.51 -11.68 15.60
N LEU A 5 -4.97 -12.77 15.04
CA LEU A 5 -4.02 -12.70 13.93
C LEU A 5 -4.69 -12.25 12.63
N SER A 6 -5.92 -12.69 12.38
CA SER A 6 -6.72 -12.24 11.23
C SER A 6 -7.03 -10.74 11.28
N ALA A 7 -7.40 -10.25 12.47
CA ALA A 7 -7.59 -8.81 12.71
C ALA A 7 -6.29 -8.04 12.46
N ALA A 8 -5.17 -8.49 13.04
CA ALA A 8 -3.87 -7.85 12.86
C ALA A 8 -3.42 -7.79 11.38
N LYS A 9 -3.68 -8.83 10.59
CA LYS A 9 -3.41 -8.84 9.14
C LYS A 9 -4.27 -7.82 8.38
N THR A 10 -5.53 -7.67 8.78
CA THR A 10 -6.43 -6.66 8.20
C THR A 10 -5.94 -5.25 8.53
N GLU A 11 -5.62 -4.99 9.80
CA GLU A 11 -5.08 -3.71 10.25
C GLU A 11 -3.76 -3.37 9.56
N PHE A 12 -2.88 -4.36 9.36
CA PHE A 12 -1.64 -4.18 8.60
C PHE A 12 -1.92 -3.80 7.14
N ARG A 13 -2.90 -4.42 6.48
CA ARG A 13 -3.30 -4.01 5.11
C ARG A 13 -3.82 -2.58 5.06
N ASP A 14 -4.50 -2.11 6.09
CA ASP A 14 -4.96 -0.72 6.15
C ASP A 14 -3.79 0.25 6.38
N LEU A 15 -2.82 -0.10 7.22
CA LEU A 15 -1.54 0.62 7.32
C LEU A 15 -0.85 0.77 5.96
N LEU A 16 -0.77 -0.31 5.17
CA LEU A 16 -0.16 -0.25 3.84
C LEU A 16 -0.88 0.75 2.89
N LYS A 17 -2.21 0.85 2.97
CA LYS A 17 -3.00 1.83 2.18
C LYS A 17 -2.84 3.28 2.67
N GLU A 18 -2.63 3.44 3.97
CA GLU A 18 -2.36 4.74 4.60
C GLU A 18 -0.95 5.24 4.25
N THR A 19 0.00 4.32 4.04
CA THR A 19 1.41 4.61 3.77
C THR A 19 1.62 5.10 2.32
N LYS A 20 1.48 6.41 2.10
CA LYS A 20 1.45 7.05 0.77
C LYS A 20 2.73 6.93 -0.07
N ILE A 21 3.87 6.61 0.53
CA ILE A 21 5.11 6.33 -0.20
C ILE A 21 5.03 5.00 -0.98
N ILE A 22 4.13 4.09 -0.57
CA ILE A 22 3.84 2.86 -1.30
C ILE A 22 2.86 3.19 -2.44
N THR A 23 3.33 3.04 -3.67
CA THR A 23 2.58 3.34 -4.89
C THR A 23 2.79 2.25 -5.94
N PHE A 24 2.09 2.32 -7.07
CA PHE A 24 2.31 1.40 -8.21
C PHE A 24 3.75 1.44 -8.75
N LYS A 25 4.51 2.52 -8.49
CA LYS A 25 5.91 2.62 -8.90
C LYS A 25 6.86 1.92 -7.93
N SER A 26 6.41 1.61 -6.71
CA SER A 26 7.28 1.06 -5.67
C SER A 26 7.94 -0.24 -6.07
N LYS A 27 7.28 -1.09 -6.87
CA LYS A 27 7.89 -2.32 -7.38
C LYS A 27 9.16 -2.02 -8.20
N LYS A 28 9.03 -1.18 -9.22
CA LYS A 28 10.18 -0.75 -10.04
C LYS A 28 11.26 -0.06 -9.21
N MET A 29 10.86 0.83 -8.30
CA MET A 29 11.82 1.54 -7.45
C MET A 29 12.63 0.58 -6.56
N ILE A 30 12.02 -0.51 -6.08
CA ILE A 30 12.69 -1.55 -5.28
C ILE A 30 13.61 -2.42 -6.15
N GLU A 31 13.18 -2.77 -7.37
CA GLU A 31 14.01 -3.50 -8.34
C GLU A 31 15.24 -2.70 -8.78
N GLU A 32 15.11 -1.37 -8.87
CA GLU A 32 16.21 -0.45 -9.18
C GLU A 32 17.12 -0.18 -7.97
N SER A 33 16.53 -0.05 -6.77
CA SER A 33 17.27 0.25 -5.54
C SER A 33 16.51 -0.22 -4.29
N GLU A 34 17.22 -0.92 -3.40
CA GLU A 34 16.66 -1.34 -2.10
C GLU A 34 16.30 -0.15 -1.18
N GLN A 35 16.77 1.07 -1.46
CA GLN A 35 16.50 2.25 -0.64
C GLN A 35 15.00 2.48 -0.43
N HIS A 36 14.18 2.32 -1.48
CA HIS A 36 12.74 2.53 -1.37
C HIS A 36 12.07 1.53 -0.42
N LEU A 37 12.56 0.28 -0.41
CA LEU A 37 12.09 -0.73 0.54
C LEU A 37 12.50 -0.38 1.97
N GLN A 38 13.73 0.08 2.17
CA GLN A 38 14.23 0.50 3.48
C GLN A 38 13.41 1.67 4.04
N ASP A 39 13.10 2.67 3.21
CA ASP A 39 12.28 3.82 3.61
C ASP A 39 10.87 3.39 4.02
N ILE A 40 10.25 2.48 3.25
CA ILE A 40 8.94 1.90 3.60
C ILE A 40 9.03 1.18 4.95
N VAL A 41 9.99 0.26 5.12
CA VAL A 41 10.15 -0.49 6.38
C VAL A 41 10.42 0.45 7.54
N ALA A 42 11.19 1.52 7.34
CA ALA A 42 11.50 2.51 8.35
C ALA A 42 10.27 3.28 8.83
N ILE A 43 9.28 3.50 7.97
CA ILE A 43 7.99 4.07 8.35
C ILE A 43 7.14 3.02 9.08
N LEU A 44 7.06 1.81 8.54
CA LEU A 44 6.20 0.75 9.08
C LEU A 44 6.63 0.29 10.48
N GLN A 45 7.93 0.21 10.77
CA GLN A 45 8.46 -0.22 12.07
C GLN A 45 8.06 0.70 13.25
N ASN A 46 7.61 1.92 12.97
CA ASN A 46 7.12 2.85 13.99
C ASN A 46 5.62 2.68 14.30
N ASP A 47 4.89 1.86 13.53
CA ASP A 47 3.45 1.63 13.71
C ASP A 47 3.20 0.35 14.53
N LYS A 48 2.29 0.44 15.51
CA LYS A 48 1.93 -0.69 16.38
C LYS A 48 1.41 -1.90 15.60
N ARG A 49 0.70 -1.69 14.49
CA ARG A 49 0.13 -2.76 13.64
C ARG A 49 1.23 -3.58 12.97
N TYR A 50 2.38 -2.98 12.70
CA TYR A 50 3.56 -3.68 12.18
C TYR A 50 4.21 -4.57 13.25
N LEU A 51 4.37 -4.04 14.47
CA LEU A 51 5.00 -4.75 15.60
C LEU A 51 4.18 -5.93 16.09
N ILE A 52 2.84 -5.86 16.03
CA ILE A 52 1.97 -7.00 16.39
C ILE A 52 2.25 -8.23 15.52
N LEU A 53 2.72 -8.02 14.28
CA LEU A 53 3.07 -9.07 13.33
C LEU A 53 4.55 -9.50 13.43
N ASP A 54 5.32 -9.06 14.42
CA ASP A 54 6.72 -9.50 14.66
C ASP A 54 6.81 -11.03 14.88
N CYS A 55 5.75 -11.67 15.36
CA CYS A 55 5.73 -13.12 15.51
C CYS A 55 5.64 -13.89 14.18
N ILE A 56 5.40 -13.20 13.06
CA ILE A 56 5.23 -13.76 11.71
C ILE A 56 5.95 -12.91 10.65
N GLU A 57 7.23 -12.62 10.86
CA GLU A 57 8.01 -11.70 10.01
C GLU A 57 7.98 -12.07 8.52
N ASP A 58 8.10 -13.37 8.20
CA ASP A 58 8.05 -13.87 6.82
C ASP A 58 6.68 -13.59 6.16
N GLU A 59 5.60 -13.85 6.89
CA GLU A 59 4.24 -13.63 6.39
C GLU A 59 3.95 -12.13 6.27
N ARG A 60 4.46 -11.30 7.18
CA ARG A 60 4.39 -9.83 7.09
C ARG A 60 5.10 -9.32 5.85
N ARG A 61 6.31 -9.81 5.57
CA ARG A 61 7.06 -9.46 4.36
C ARG A 61 6.30 -9.89 3.10
N HIS A 62 5.73 -11.09 3.11
CA HIS A 62 4.90 -11.58 2.00
C HIS A 62 3.69 -10.67 1.76
N LEU A 63 2.98 -10.24 2.81
CA LEU A 63 1.84 -9.33 2.70
C LEU A 63 2.24 -7.95 2.12
N LEU A 64 3.39 -7.41 2.54
CA LEU A 64 3.92 -6.15 2.00
C LEU A 64 4.25 -6.28 0.51
N MET A 65 5.00 -7.32 0.11
CA MET A 65 5.36 -7.55 -1.29
C MET A 65 4.12 -7.79 -2.15
N ALA A 66 3.16 -8.59 -1.68
CA ALA A 66 1.91 -8.86 -2.38
C ALA A 66 1.09 -7.59 -2.60
N TYR A 67 1.07 -6.66 -1.63
CA TYR A 67 0.40 -5.37 -1.79
C TYR A 67 1.09 -4.48 -2.84
N ILE A 68 2.43 -4.46 -2.87
CA ILE A 68 3.20 -3.73 -3.88
C ILE A 68 2.94 -4.31 -5.29
N ASP A 69 2.92 -5.63 -5.43
CA ASP A 69 2.57 -6.30 -6.69
C ASP A 69 1.13 -5.99 -7.13
N GLU A 70 0.19 -5.93 -6.19
CA GLU A 70 -1.19 -5.56 -6.48
C GLU A 70 -1.29 -4.12 -7.02
N LEU A 71 -0.53 -3.18 -6.43
CA LEU A 71 -0.48 -1.79 -6.89
C LEU A 71 0.19 -1.68 -8.27
N ASP A 72 1.30 -2.38 -8.48
CA ASP A 72 1.99 -2.42 -9.77
C ASP A 72 1.07 -2.93 -10.88
N ARG A 73 0.34 -4.03 -10.63
CA ARG A 73 -0.64 -4.59 -11.57
C ARG A 73 -1.83 -3.66 -11.82
N LYS A 74 -2.31 -2.94 -10.80
CA LYS A 74 -3.38 -1.93 -10.96
C LYS A 74 -2.91 -0.73 -11.75
N GLY A 75 -1.61 -0.41 -11.70
CA GLY A 75 -1.04 0.76 -12.35
C GLY A 75 -1.50 2.07 -11.70
N PRO A 76 -1.29 3.22 -12.37
CA PRO A 76 -1.81 4.49 -11.90
C PRO A 76 -3.33 4.40 -11.78
N PRO A 77 -3.94 4.99 -10.72
CA PRO A 77 -5.39 5.07 -10.65
C PRO A 77 -5.89 5.76 -11.92
N PRO A 78 -7.05 5.33 -12.47
CA PRO A 78 -7.62 6.00 -13.62
C PRO A 78 -7.74 7.49 -13.30
N PRO A 79 -7.44 8.38 -14.26
CA PRO A 79 -7.59 9.81 -14.02
C PRO A 79 -9.00 10.07 -13.48
N PRO A 80 -9.19 10.99 -12.52
CA PRO A 80 -10.53 11.42 -12.17
C PRO A 80 -11.16 11.88 -13.48
N THR A 81 -12.10 11.10 -14.00
CA THR A 81 -12.75 11.41 -15.27
C THR A 81 -13.42 12.75 -15.04
N ALA A 82 -12.83 13.82 -15.57
CA ALA A 82 -13.41 15.14 -15.51
C ALA A 82 -14.71 15.04 -16.32
N SER A 83 -15.84 14.88 -15.63
CA SER A 83 -17.15 14.99 -16.25
C SER A 83 -17.19 16.38 -16.90
N GLU A 84 -17.36 16.41 -18.22
CA GLU A 84 -17.31 17.61 -19.06
C GLU A 84 -18.24 18.75 -18.54
N PRO A 85 -17.90 20.01 -18.86
CA PRO A 85 -18.65 21.17 -18.39
C PRO A 85 -20.00 21.24 -19.10
N THR A 86 -21.10 21.32 -18.34
CA THR A 86 -22.42 21.63 -18.89
C THR A 86 -22.37 23.01 -19.54
N ARG A 87 -22.26 23.05 -20.87
CA ARG A 87 -22.35 24.27 -21.68
C ARG A 87 -23.71 24.94 -21.42
N ARG A 88 -23.66 26.23 -21.03
CA ARG A 88 -24.81 27.14 -21.00
C ARG A 88 -25.67 26.97 -22.24
N VAL A 89 -26.93 26.61 -22.05
CA VAL A 89 -27.98 26.85 -23.06
C VAL A 89 -28.53 28.24 -22.78
N THR A 90 -28.09 29.24 -23.55
CA THR A 90 -28.82 30.50 -23.66
C THR A 90 -30.00 30.28 -24.60
N LYS A 91 -31.21 30.45 -24.09
CA LYS A 91 -32.37 30.84 -24.87
C LYS A 91 -33.16 31.87 -24.08
#